data_AF-A0A6J4QST3-F1
#
_entry.id   AF-A0A6J4QST3-F1
#
_cell.length_a   1.000
_cell.length_b   1.000
_cell.length_c   1.000
_cell.angle_alpha   90.00
_cell.angle_beta   90.00
_cell.angle_gamma   90.00
#
_symmetry.space_group_name_H-M   'P 1'
#
loop_
_entity.id
_entity.type
_entity.pdbx_description
1 polymer ?
#
loop_
_entity_poly.entity_id
_entity_poly.type
_entity_poly.pdbx_seq_one_letter_code
_entity_poly.pdbx_strand_id
1 'polypeptide(L)'
;PQIHLFTNLTGVGNVEVNAFQRLSDVVIQKSLREGFGLIVSETLWKRTPIVAGRAGGIPLQVRGGVGGFLVDSVEECAAKTLWALQHPEEAKEYGVKGHELVRERFLLTRLIADELRLYGSLLGRRLPYEPVAQAGLAGEERDPVCGMRVDPHKALEYQYRSESYHFCSESCREQFKATPEKILRAMSYRS
;
A
#
# COMPACT_ATOMS: atom_id res chain seq x y z
N PRO A 1 3.90 16.49 31.58
CA PRO A 1 4.75 15.59 30.76
C PRO A 1 4.56 15.91 29.27
N GLN A 2 5.59 15.77 28.43
CA GLN A 2 5.49 16.00 26.98
C GLN A 2 5.11 14.72 26.21
N ILE A 3 5.11 13.57 26.87
CA ILE A 3 4.73 12.27 26.32
C ILE A 3 3.59 11.71 27.18
N HIS A 4 2.52 11.27 26.51
CA HIS A 4 1.36 10.65 27.13
C HIS A 4 1.19 9.25 26.57
N LEU A 5 1.05 8.25 27.45
CA LEU A 5 0.82 6.86 27.06
C LEU A 5 -0.64 6.49 27.35
N PHE A 6 -1.35 6.05 26.32
CA PHE A 6 -2.73 5.59 26.43
C PHE A 6 -2.83 4.15 25.95
N THR A 7 -3.63 3.34 26.64
CA THR A 7 -3.84 1.93 26.30
C THR A 7 -5.32 1.56 26.44
N ASN A 8 -5.69 0.39 25.91
CA ASN A 8 -7.02 -0.17 26.16
C ASN A 8 -7.30 -0.44 27.65
N LEU A 9 -6.27 -0.66 28.47
CA LEU A 9 -6.39 -0.82 29.91
C LEU A 9 -6.76 0.50 30.62
N THR A 10 -6.54 1.64 29.96
CA THR A 10 -6.92 2.97 30.46
C THR A 10 -8.20 3.49 29.80
N GLY A 11 -9.01 2.60 29.22
CA GLY A 11 -10.31 2.95 28.64
C GLY A 11 -10.27 3.52 27.22
N VAL A 12 -9.14 3.41 26.50
CA VAL A 12 -9.10 3.81 25.08
C VAL A 12 -9.73 2.74 24.22
N GLY A 13 -10.88 3.07 23.63
CA GLY A 13 -11.60 2.24 22.67
C GLY A 13 -11.67 2.88 21.29
N ASN A 14 -12.62 2.42 20.48
CA ASN A 14 -12.76 2.85 19.08
C ASN A 14 -13.07 4.35 18.94
N VAL A 15 -13.79 4.94 19.89
CA VAL A 15 -14.17 6.37 19.86
C VAL A 15 -12.95 7.24 20.15
N GLU A 16 -12.16 6.88 21.16
CA GLU A 16 -10.95 7.60 21.53
C GLU A 16 -9.88 7.48 20.43
N VAL A 17 -9.65 6.27 19.90
CA VAL A 17 -8.74 6.06 18.75
C VAL A 17 -9.16 6.92 17.56
N ASN A 18 -10.47 6.96 17.27
CA ASN A 18 -11.02 7.77 16.21
C ASN A 18 -10.74 9.27 16.42
N ALA A 19 -10.97 9.76 17.65
CA ALA A 19 -10.69 11.15 18.02
C ALA A 19 -9.20 11.47 17.91
N PHE A 20 -8.32 10.63 18.47
CA PHE A 20 -6.87 10.83 18.40
C PHE A 20 -6.36 10.88 16.97
N GLN A 21 -6.77 9.94 16.11
CA GLN A 21 -6.36 9.93 14.71
C GLN A 21 -6.85 11.18 13.95
N ARG A 22 -8.06 11.68 14.22
CA ARG A 22 -8.61 12.90 13.59
C ARG A 22 -7.90 14.18 14.05
N LEU A 23 -7.49 14.22 15.32
CA LEU A 23 -6.92 15.41 15.94
C LEU A 23 -5.39 15.48 15.85
N SER A 24 -4.75 14.39 15.44
CA SER A 24 -3.30 14.34 15.27
C SER A 24 -2.87 15.07 14.00
N ASP A 25 -1.78 15.82 14.09
CA ASP A 25 -1.12 16.44 12.92
C ASP A 25 -0.41 15.39 12.05
N VAL A 26 0.12 14.34 12.69
CA VAL A 26 0.79 13.21 12.03
C VAL A 26 0.68 11.96 12.90
N VAL A 27 0.49 10.79 12.26
CA VAL A 27 0.46 9.49 12.94
C VAL A 27 1.69 8.66 12.55
N ILE A 28 2.19 7.84 13.48
CA ILE A 28 3.33 6.94 13.25
C ILE A 28 2.86 5.48 13.34
N GLN A 29 3.10 4.69 12.29
CA GLN A 29 2.91 3.23 12.28
C GLN A 29 4.23 2.55 11.87
N LYS A 30 5.23 2.59 12.76
CA LYS A 30 6.58 2.04 12.50
C LYS A 30 6.74 0.60 13.00
N SER A 31 5.82 -0.28 12.62
CA SER A 31 5.86 -1.71 12.98
C SER A 31 7.12 -2.39 12.43
N LEU A 32 7.71 -3.31 13.21
CA LEU A 32 8.78 -4.20 12.73
C LEU A 32 8.23 -5.41 11.96
N ARG A 33 7.05 -5.87 12.35
CA ARG A 33 6.29 -6.95 11.71
C ARG A 33 4.83 -6.54 11.70
N GLU A 34 4.19 -6.71 10.56
CA GLU A 34 2.80 -6.32 10.35
C GLU A 34 2.18 -7.26 9.33
N GLY A 35 0.88 -7.54 9.46
CA GLY A 35 0.13 -8.25 8.44
C GLY A 35 -0.22 -7.29 7.31
N PHE A 36 -1.31 -6.55 7.51
CA PHE A 36 -1.74 -5.47 6.60
C PHE A 36 -1.48 -4.09 7.22
N GLY A 37 -1.88 -3.90 8.48
CA GLY A 37 -1.80 -2.61 9.19
C GLY A 37 -3.04 -1.74 8.95
N LEU A 38 -4.19 -2.12 9.50
CA LEU A 38 -5.48 -1.41 9.33
C LEU A 38 -5.42 0.05 9.78
N ILE A 39 -4.62 0.33 10.81
CA ILE A 39 -4.40 1.69 11.34
C ILE A 39 -3.94 2.66 10.26
N VAL A 40 -3.21 2.19 9.25
CA VAL A 40 -2.78 3.02 8.12
C VAL A 40 -3.98 3.50 7.33
N SER A 41 -4.82 2.59 6.82
CA SER A 41 -6.06 2.96 6.11
C SER A 41 -7.02 3.76 6.98
N GLU A 42 -7.17 3.44 8.27
CA GLU A 42 -8.02 4.19 9.19
C GLU A 42 -7.58 5.65 9.37
N THR A 43 -6.27 5.87 9.44
CA THR A 43 -5.63 7.19 9.58
C THR A 43 -5.80 7.99 8.31
N LEU A 44 -5.47 7.39 7.15
CA LEU A 44 -5.62 8.02 5.85
C LEU A 44 -7.08 8.34 5.54
N TRP A 45 -8.02 7.47 5.93
CA TRP A 45 -9.46 7.74 5.84
C TRP A 45 -9.88 9.01 6.59
N LYS A 46 -9.15 9.38 7.64
CA LYS A 46 -9.38 10.59 8.44
C LYS A 46 -8.63 11.82 7.91
N ARG A 47 -7.98 11.71 6.75
CA ARG A 47 -7.15 12.74 6.11
C ARG A 47 -5.93 13.15 6.95
N THR A 48 -5.46 12.27 7.81
CA THR A 48 -4.27 12.50 8.63
C THR A 48 -3.06 11.88 7.92
N PRO A 49 -1.95 12.62 7.74
CA PRO A 49 -0.74 12.05 7.14
C PRO A 49 -0.08 11.04 8.07
N ILE A 50 0.63 10.08 7.49
CA ILE A 50 1.27 9.00 8.23
C ILE A 50 2.76 8.85 7.92
N VAL A 51 3.57 8.56 8.94
CA VAL A 51 4.94 8.06 8.81
C VAL A 51 4.93 6.58 9.19
N ALA A 52 5.20 5.70 8.24
CA ALA A 52 5.00 4.27 8.41
C ALA A 52 6.23 3.45 8.02
N GLY A 53 6.43 2.32 8.69
CA GLY A 53 7.51 1.38 8.38
C GLY A 53 7.20 0.53 7.14
N ARG A 54 8.22 -0.06 6.51
CA ARG A 54 8.02 -0.96 5.34
C ARG A 54 7.63 -2.40 5.69
N ALA A 55 6.99 -2.63 6.83
CA ALA A 55 6.59 -3.97 7.25
C ALA A 55 5.28 -4.44 6.58
N GLY A 56 5.24 -5.69 6.14
CA GLY A 56 4.02 -6.36 5.68
C GLY A 56 3.30 -5.62 4.56
N GLY A 57 1.99 -5.45 4.70
CA GLY A 57 1.11 -4.77 3.76
C GLY A 57 1.12 -3.24 3.84
N ILE A 58 1.86 -2.61 4.76
CA ILE A 58 1.92 -1.15 4.91
C ILE A 58 2.34 -0.45 3.60
N PRO A 59 3.36 -0.91 2.85
CA PRO A 59 3.76 -0.27 1.60
C PRO A 59 2.67 -0.24 0.51
N LEU A 60 1.69 -1.15 0.59
CA LEU A 60 0.54 -1.17 -0.33
C LEU A 60 -0.40 0.01 -0.07
N GLN A 61 -0.44 0.51 1.15
CA GLN A 61 -1.35 1.57 1.61
C GLN A 61 -0.75 2.98 1.50
N VAL A 62 0.59 3.12 1.51
CA VAL A 62 1.29 4.43 1.44
C VAL A 62 2.12 4.55 0.16
N ARG A 63 1.58 4.00 -0.92
CA ARG A 63 2.37 3.72 -2.12
C ARG A 63 2.73 4.98 -2.90
N GLY A 64 3.98 5.06 -3.36
CA GLY A 64 4.47 6.24 -4.09
C GLY A 64 4.51 7.51 -3.22
N GLY A 65 4.50 7.35 -1.89
CA GLY A 65 4.38 8.46 -0.95
C GLY A 65 2.97 9.04 -0.86
N VAL A 66 1.95 8.42 -1.47
CA VAL A 66 0.56 8.87 -1.30
C VAL A 66 0.12 8.56 0.13
N GLY A 67 -0.45 9.54 0.83
CA GLY A 67 -0.85 9.39 2.24
C GLY A 67 0.26 9.75 3.25
N GLY A 68 1.53 9.72 2.86
CA GLY A 68 2.63 10.10 3.73
C GLY A 68 3.97 9.43 3.38
N PHE A 69 4.73 9.02 4.39
CA PHE A 69 6.13 8.61 4.24
C PHE A 69 6.34 7.16 4.64
N LEU A 70 7.10 6.43 3.80
CA LEU A 70 7.65 5.11 4.16
C LEU A 70 9.09 5.27 4.61
N VAL A 71 9.41 4.73 5.78
CA VAL A 71 10.72 4.85 6.44
C VAL A 71 11.27 3.50 6.86
N ASP A 72 12.59 3.39 6.94
CA ASP A 72 13.30 2.15 7.27
C ASP A 72 14.03 2.22 8.62
N SER A 73 14.29 3.43 9.15
CA SER A 73 15.00 3.63 10.41
C SER A 73 14.24 4.51 11.42
N VAL A 74 14.77 4.60 12.64
CA VAL A 74 14.23 5.51 13.67
C VAL A 74 14.54 6.96 13.30
N GLU A 75 15.72 7.20 12.74
CA GLU A 75 16.22 8.51 12.33
C GLU A 75 15.37 9.08 11.19
N GLU A 76 15.05 8.27 10.18
CA GLU A 76 14.15 8.67 9.11
C GLU A 76 12.74 8.93 9.63
N CYS A 77 12.24 8.09 10.53
CA CYS A 77 10.93 8.29 11.16
C CYS A 77 10.88 9.64 11.89
N ALA A 78 11.90 9.95 12.69
CA ALA A 78 12.00 11.22 13.39
C ALA A 78 12.07 12.40 12.43
N ALA A 79 12.93 12.32 11.40
CA ALA A 79 13.09 13.37 10.40
C ALA A 79 11.79 13.66 9.64
N LYS A 80 11.06 12.62 9.21
CA LYS A 80 9.78 12.78 8.48
C LYS A 80 8.65 13.25 9.38
N THR A 81 8.64 12.84 10.65
CA THR A 81 7.68 13.35 11.64
C THR A 81 7.91 14.84 11.87
N LEU A 82 9.16 15.26 12.09
CA LEU A 82 9.50 16.67 12.28
C LEU A 82 9.17 17.49 11.04
N TRP A 83 9.48 16.98 9.84
CA TRP A 83 9.13 17.64 8.59
C TRP A 83 7.62 17.86 8.49
N ALA A 84 6.80 16.86 8.80
CA ALA A 84 5.34 16.98 8.73
C ALA A 84 4.80 18.03 9.71
N LEU A 85 5.35 18.10 10.92
CA LEU A 85 5.00 19.12 11.92
C LEU A 85 5.43 20.53 11.51
N GLN A 86 6.53 20.66 10.77
CA GLN A 86 7.04 21.95 10.28
C GLN A 86 6.33 22.44 9.00
N HIS A 87 5.74 21.53 8.22
CA HIS A 87 5.08 21.83 6.94
C HIS A 87 3.61 21.35 6.98
N PRO A 88 2.77 21.90 7.88
CA PRO A 88 1.44 21.35 8.17
C PRO A 88 0.49 21.39 6.97
N GLU A 89 0.58 22.42 6.11
CA GLU A 89 -0.27 22.51 4.92
C GLU A 89 0.10 21.45 3.87
N GLU A 90 1.39 21.25 3.61
CA GLU A 90 1.87 20.18 2.71
C GLU A 90 1.54 18.80 3.29
N ALA A 91 1.71 18.62 4.60
CA ALA A 91 1.37 17.38 5.29
C ALA A 91 -0.13 17.04 5.16
N LYS A 92 -1.03 18.03 5.27
CA LYS A 92 -2.47 17.83 5.04
C LYS A 92 -2.78 17.33 3.63
N GLU A 93 -2.06 17.81 2.60
CA GLU A 93 -2.26 17.32 1.24
C GLU A 93 -1.97 15.82 1.11
N TYR A 94 -0.94 15.32 1.81
CA TYR A 94 -0.68 13.89 1.85
C TYR A 94 -1.87 13.13 2.42
N GLY A 95 -2.44 13.61 3.54
CA GLY A 95 -3.63 13.03 4.14
C GLY A 95 -4.84 13.03 3.21
N VAL A 96 -5.10 14.12 2.48
CA VAL A 96 -6.19 14.21 1.49
C VAL A 96 -5.99 13.19 0.37
N LYS A 97 -4.78 13.09 -0.20
CA LYS A 97 -4.47 12.11 -1.25
C LYS A 97 -4.60 10.66 -0.71
N GLY A 98 -4.21 10.43 0.54
CA GLY A 98 -4.40 9.15 1.22
C GLY A 98 -5.86 8.77 1.41
N HIS A 99 -6.73 9.73 1.72
CA HIS A 99 -8.17 9.49 1.84
C HIS A 99 -8.78 8.97 0.53
N GLU A 100 -8.43 9.58 -0.61
CA GLU A 100 -8.90 9.13 -1.92
C GLU A 100 -8.40 7.72 -2.25
N LEU A 101 -7.14 7.42 -1.93
CA LEU A 101 -6.59 6.07 -2.10
C LEU A 101 -7.38 5.02 -1.30
N VAL A 102 -7.73 5.33 -0.04
CA VAL A 102 -8.55 4.44 0.79
C VAL A 102 -9.95 4.28 0.23
N ARG A 103 -10.59 5.38 -0.19
CA ARG A 103 -11.92 5.37 -0.81
C ARG A 103 -11.99 4.41 -1.99
N GLU A 104 -10.94 4.42 -2.82
CA GLU A 104 -10.89 3.62 -4.04
C GLU A 104 -10.53 2.15 -3.76
N ARG A 105 -9.63 1.88 -2.81
CA ARG A 105 -8.98 0.56 -2.74
C ARG A 105 -9.26 -0.24 -1.48
N PHE A 106 -9.56 0.40 -0.36
CA PHE A 106 -9.49 -0.25 0.97
C PHE A 106 -10.80 -0.20 1.76
N LEU A 107 -11.92 0.17 1.12
CA LEU A 107 -13.24 0.11 1.75
C LEU A 107 -13.80 -1.32 1.80
N LEU A 108 -14.50 -1.62 2.89
CA LEU A 108 -15.12 -2.94 3.13
C LEU A 108 -16.08 -3.36 2.01
N THR A 109 -16.87 -2.42 1.46
CA THR A 109 -17.82 -2.70 0.38
C THR A 109 -17.11 -3.22 -0.87
N ARG A 110 -15.92 -2.68 -1.18
CA ARG A 110 -15.08 -3.18 -2.28
C ARG A 110 -14.60 -4.59 -2.00
N LEU A 111 -14.08 -4.84 -0.79
CA LEU A 111 -13.54 -6.13 -0.37
C LEU A 111 -14.60 -7.23 -0.39
N ILE A 112 -15.80 -6.96 0.15
CA ILE A 112 -16.92 -7.92 0.10
C ILE A 112 -17.29 -8.25 -1.35
N ALA A 113 -17.33 -7.25 -2.23
CA ALA A 113 -17.63 -7.48 -3.63
C ALA A 113 -16.57 -8.37 -4.32
N ASP A 114 -15.28 -8.21 -3.98
CA ASP A 114 -14.22 -9.07 -4.50
C ASP A 114 -14.29 -10.50 -3.95
N GLU A 115 -14.55 -10.67 -2.66
CA GLU A 115 -14.71 -11.98 -2.04
C GLU A 115 -15.88 -12.76 -2.66
N LEU A 116 -17.03 -12.11 -2.84
CA LEU A 116 -18.20 -12.73 -3.49
C LEU A 116 -17.92 -13.13 -4.94
N ARG A 117 -17.05 -12.40 -5.65
CA ARG A 117 -16.62 -12.77 -7.01
C ARG A 117 -15.72 -13.99 -7.01
N LEU A 118 -14.78 -14.06 -6.06
CA LEU A 118 -13.95 -15.24 -5.89
C LEU A 118 -14.80 -16.47 -5.61
N TYR A 119 -15.81 -16.35 -4.74
CA TYR A 119 -16.75 -17.46 -4.52
C TYR A 119 -17.56 -17.78 -5.77
N GLY A 120 -18.03 -16.77 -6.50
CA GLY A 120 -18.71 -16.96 -7.78
C GLY A 120 -17.86 -17.74 -8.78
N SER A 121 -16.59 -17.37 -8.96
CA SER A 121 -15.69 -18.02 -9.91
C SER A 121 -15.37 -19.46 -9.53
N LEU A 122 -15.11 -19.72 -8.24
CA LEU A 122 -14.88 -21.07 -7.71
C LEU A 122 -16.12 -21.97 -7.84
N LEU A 123 -17.31 -21.38 -7.84
CA LEU A 123 -18.59 -22.07 -8.03
C LEU A 123 -19.04 -22.12 -9.51
N GLY A 124 -18.19 -21.71 -10.46
CA GLY A 124 -18.48 -21.76 -11.89
C GLY A 124 -19.46 -20.68 -12.41
N ARG A 125 -19.75 -19.65 -11.61
CA ARG A 125 -20.58 -18.50 -11.99
C ARG A 125 -19.70 -17.37 -12.52
N ARG A 126 -19.90 -16.98 -13.79
CA ARG A 126 -19.27 -15.79 -14.37
C ARG A 126 -20.13 -14.57 -14.07
N LEU A 127 -19.78 -13.81 -13.04
CA LEU A 127 -20.46 -12.55 -12.72
C LEU A 127 -19.90 -11.44 -13.63
N PRO A 128 -20.72 -10.73 -14.42
CA PRO A 128 -20.25 -9.59 -15.21
C PRO A 128 -19.83 -8.44 -14.28
N TYR A 129 -18.69 -7.80 -14.55
CA TYR A 129 -18.21 -6.65 -13.78
C TYR A 129 -17.33 -5.70 -14.59
N GLU A 130 -17.58 -4.39 -14.46
CA GLU A 130 -16.62 -3.32 -14.73
C GLU A 130 -16.00 -2.82 -13.42
N PRO A 131 -14.66 -2.77 -13.27
CA PRO A 131 -13.98 -2.25 -12.09
C PRO A 131 -14.42 -0.84 -11.67
N VAL A 132 -15.07 -0.74 -10.51
CA VAL A 132 -15.37 0.52 -9.79
C VAL A 132 -14.08 1.12 -9.20
N ALA A 133 -13.09 0.27 -8.95
CA ALA A 133 -11.67 0.61 -8.74
C ALA A 133 -10.88 -0.70 -8.76
N GLN A 134 -9.67 -0.75 -9.33
CA GLN A 134 -8.84 -1.96 -9.28
C GLN A 134 -8.42 -2.22 -7.82
N ALA A 135 -9.10 -3.16 -7.16
CA ALA A 135 -8.62 -3.76 -5.93
C ALA A 135 -7.44 -4.65 -6.33
N GLY A 136 -6.27 -4.35 -5.78
CA GLY A 136 -5.02 -5.01 -6.15
C GLY A 136 -4.22 -4.28 -7.23
N LEU A 137 -3.05 -4.85 -7.50
CA LEU A 137 -1.97 -4.36 -8.35
C LEU A 137 -2.28 -4.38 -9.86
N ALA A 138 -3.54 -4.65 -10.25
CA ALA A 138 -3.93 -4.79 -11.64
C ALA A 138 -3.85 -3.45 -12.37
N GLY A 139 -3.38 -3.45 -13.61
CA GLY A 139 -3.27 -2.26 -14.48
C GLY A 139 -1.92 -1.52 -14.46
N GLU A 140 -0.93 -2.01 -13.72
CA GLU A 140 0.38 -1.38 -13.64
C GLU A 140 1.48 -2.31 -14.14
N GLU A 141 2.38 -1.78 -14.97
CA GLU A 141 3.58 -2.47 -15.40
C GLU A 141 4.44 -2.84 -14.18
N ARG A 142 4.79 -4.12 -14.05
CA ARG A 142 5.51 -4.67 -12.89
C ARG A 142 6.61 -5.60 -13.30
N ASP A 143 7.68 -5.53 -12.53
CA ASP A 143 8.78 -6.48 -12.57
C ASP A 143 8.24 -7.91 -12.33
N PRO A 144 8.37 -8.82 -13.29
CA PRO A 144 7.82 -10.17 -13.20
C PRO A 144 8.49 -11.05 -12.13
N VAL A 145 9.68 -10.66 -11.65
CA VAL A 145 10.46 -11.40 -10.67
C VAL A 145 10.09 -10.99 -9.25
N CYS A 146 10.10 -9.69 -8.97
CA CYS A 146 9.88 -9.19 -7.61
C CYS A 146 8.51 -8.53 -7.40
N GLY A 147 7.77 -8.23 -8.47
CA GLY A 147 6.48 -7.55 -8.44
C GLY A 147 6.57 -6.05 -8.21
N MET A 148 7.76 -5.44 -8.25
CA MET A 148 7.95 -3.99 -8.12
C MET A 148 7.30 -3.27 -9.30
N ARG A 149 6.57 -2.17 -9.07
CA ARG A 149 6.07 -1.35 -10.20
C ARG A 149 7.24 -0.68 -10.89
N VAL A 150 7.18 -0.72 -12.20
CA VAL A 150 8.16 -0.12 -13.08
C VAL A 150 7.46 0.93 -13.95
N ASP A 151 8.20 1.98 -14.27
CA ASP A 151 7.79 2.95 -15.29
C ASP A 151 8.30 2.41 -16.63
N PRO A 152 7.42 2.04 -17.59
CA PRO A 152 7.84 1.46 -18.87
C PRO A 152 8.87 2.31 -19.61
N HIS A 153 8.86 3.64 -19.41
CA HIS A 153 9.76 4.56 -20.08
C HIS A 153 11.15 4.66 -19.44
N LYS A 154 11.35 4.09 -18.24
CA LYS A 154 12.61 4.17 -17.48
C LYS A 154 13.16 2.81 -17.05
N ALA A 155 12.34 1.77 -17.13
CA ALA A 155 12.68 0.44 -16.67
C ALA A 155 13.65 -0.25 -17.63
N LEU A 156 14.39 -1.22 -17.10
CA LEU A 156 15.13 -2.13 -17.96
C LEU A 156 14.13 -3.01 -18.71
N GLU A 157 14.35 -3.23 -19.99
CA GLU A 157 13.46 -4.05 -20.82
C GLU A 157 14.15 -5.37 -21.22
N TYR A 158 13.35 -6.41 -21.41
CA TYR A 158 13.75 -7.65 -22.08
C TYR A 158 12.58 -8.25 -22.85
N GLN A 159 12.81 -8.61 -24.11
CA GLN A 159 11.81 -9.28 -24.94
C GLN A 159 11.90 -10.80 -24.81
N TYR A 160 10.74 -11.44 -24.60
CA TYR A 160 10.61 -12.89 -24.55
C TYR A 160 9.27 -13.32 -25.17
N ARG A 161 9.29 -14.26 -26.12
CA ARG A 161 8.09 -14.81 -26.79
C ARG A 161 7.11 -13.73 -27.32
N SER A 162 7.65 -12.74 -28.01
CA SER A 162 6.88 -11.65 -28.64
C SER A 162 6.24 -10.66 -27.65
N GLU A 163 6.55 -10.75 -26.36
CA GLU A 163 6.15 -9.79 -25.33
C GLU A 163 7.39 -9.07 -24.75
N SER A 164 7.20 -7.79 -24.39
CA SER A 164 8.20 -6.99 -23.67
C SER A 164 7.92 -7.02 -22.18
N TYR A 165 8.95 -7.32 -21.38
CA TYR A 165 8.88 -7.30 -19.93
C TYR A 165 9.78 -6.20 -19.38
N HIS A 166 9.33 -5.53 -18.31
CA HIS A 166 10.03 -4.41 -17.69
C HIS A 166 10.52 -4.78 -16.28
N PHE A 167 11.73 -4.34 -15.91
CA PHE A 167 12.42 -4.75 -14.68
C PHE A 167 12.92 -3.56 -13.87
N CYS A 168 12.89 -3.70 -12.54
CA CYS A 168 13.33 -2.67 -11.61
C CYS A 168 14.84 -2.64 -11.40
N SER A 169 15.54 -3.72 -11.76
CA SER A 169 16.99 -3.85 -11.60
C SER A 169 17.58 -4.88 -12.56
N GLU A 170 18.88 -4.75 -12.83
CA GLU A 170 19.62 -5.71 -13.66
C GLU A 170 19.55 -7.13 -13.08
N SER A 171 19.61 -7.24 -11.75
CA SER A 171 19.50 -8.52 -11.05
C SER A 171 18.17 -9.23 -11.32
N CYS A 172 17.04 -8.51 -11.31
CA CYS A 172 15.73 -9.09 -11.64
C CYS A 172 15.67 -9.50 -13.12
N ARG A 173 16.24 -8.71 -14.02
CA ARG A 173 16.32 -9.06 -15.44
C ARG A 173 17.14 -10.34 -15.68
N GLU A 174 18.28 -10.49 -15.03
CA GLU A 174 19.12 -11.69 -15.14
C GLU A 174 18.45 -12.93 -14.54
N GLN A 175 17.75 -12.80 -13.41
CA GLN A 175 16.95 -13.91 -12.86
C GLN A 175 15.82 -14.35 -13.79
N PHE A 176 15.17 -13.38 -14.46
CA PHE A 176 14.17 -13.68 -15.47
C PHE A 176 14.75 -14.42 -16.67
N LYS A 177 15.90 -13.97 -17.21
CA LYS A 177 16.60 -14.64 -18.31
C LYS A 177 17.01 -16.07 -17.97
N ALA A 178 17.42 -16.32 -16.73
CA ALA A 178 17.84 -17.64 -16.28
C ALA A 178 16.69 -18.65 -16.21
N THR A 179 15.48 -18.23 -15.82
CA THR A 179 14.33 -19.14 -15.61
C THR A 179 12.97 -18.56 -16.02
N PRO A 180 12.80 -18.10 -17.28
CA PRO A 180 11.65 -17.30 -17.68
C PRO A 180 10.33 -18.08 -17.60
N GLU A 181 10.29 -19.34 -18.03
CA GLU A 181 9.07 -20.16 -18.00
C GLU A 181 8.54 -20.38 -16.57
N LYS A 182 9.43 -20.56 -15.59
CA LYS A 182 9.05 -20.79 -14.19
C LYS A 182 8.44 -19.53 -13.58
N ILE A 183 9.01 -18.37 -13.90
CA ILE A 183 8.54 -17.07 -13.41
C ILE A 183 7.20 -16.72 -14.06
N LEU A 184 7.07 -16.87 -15.38
CA LEU A 184 5.81 -16.61 -16.10
C LEU A 184 4.67 -17.53 -15.65
N ARG A 185 4.96 -18.80 -15.40
CA ARG A 185 3.99 -19.74 -14.83
C ARG A 185 3.54 -19.31 -13.43
N ALA A 186 4.44 -18.79 -12.59
CA ALA A 186 4.07 -18.26 -11.27
C ALA A 186 3.23 -16.98 -11.37
N MET A 187 3.41 -16.17 -12.41
CA MET A 187 2.60 -14.98 -12.68
C MET A 187 1.19 -15.31 -13.17
N SER A 188 1.02 -16.32 -14.04
CA SER A 188 -0.29 -16.69 -14.60
C SER A 188 -1.29 -17.21 -13.56
N TYR A 189 -0.82 -17.68 -12.40
CA TYR A 189 -1.68 -18.07 -11.28
C TYR A 189 -2.15 -16.87 -10.42
N ARG A 190 -1.68 -15.65 -10.71
CA ARG A 190 -2.03 -14.41 -9.97
C ARG A 190 -3.02 -13.50 -10.72
N SER A 191 -3.47 -13.90 -11.91
CA SER A 191 -4.34 -13.16 -12.82
C SER A 191 -5.71 -13.81 -12.97
#